data_AF-A0A9D2R7M0-F1
#
_entry.id   AF-A0A9D2R7M0-F1
#
_cell.length_a   1.000
_cell.length_b   1.000
_cell.length_c   1.000
_cell.angle_alpha   90.00
_cell.angle_beta   90.00
_cell.angle_gamma   90.00
#
_symmetry.space_group_name_H-M   'P 1'
#
loop_
_entity.id
_entity.type
_entity.pdbx_description
1 polymer ?
#
loop_
_entity_poly.entity_id
_entity_poly.type
_entity_poly.pdbx_seq_one_letter_code
_entity_poly.pdbx_strand_id
1 'polypeptide(L)' 'MRHLMSPLDLSVEELDKVLDLANDIERNPEKYAHKCDGKILATLFYEPSTRTRLSFE' A
#
# COMPACT_ATOMS: atom_id res chain seq x y z
N MET A 1 -16.18 -6.38 -0.42
CA MET A 1 -15.03 -5.64 -0.97
C MET A 1 -14.77 -4.47 -0.03
N ARG A 2 -13.52 -4.19 0.34
CA ARG A 2 -13.17 -3.05 1.21
C ARG A 2 -12.48 -1.98 0.36
N HIS A 3 -12.84 -0.71 0.58
CA HIS A 3 -12.26 0.43 -0.09
C HIS A 3 -11.57 1.34 0.94
N LEU A 4 -10.53 2.06 0.52
CA LEU A 4 -9.85 3.08 1.31
C LEU A 4 -9.94 4.39 0.51
N MET A 5 -10.98 5.17 0.78
CA MET A 5 -11.27 6.44 0.11
C MET A 5 -10.95 7.63 1.03
N SER A 6 -10.98 7.42 2.35
CA SER A 6 -10.69 8.40 3.38
C SER A 6 -9.85 7.76 4.49
N PRO A 7 -8.96 8.51 5.17
CA PRO A 7 -8.27 8.03 6.37
C PRO A 7 -9.21 7.56 7.48
N LEU A 8 -10.45 8.09 7.51
CA LEU A 8 -11.50 7.71 8.47
C LEU A 8 -12.09 6.31 8.20
N ASP A 9 -11.74 5.66 7.08
CA ASP A 9 -12.14 4.28 6.77
C ASP A 9 -11.31 3.23 7.56
N LEU A 10 -10.30 3.69 8.30
CA LEU A 10 -9.49 2.88 9.20
C LEU A 10 -9.85 3.22 10.65
N SER A 11 -9.98 2.19 11.50
CA SER A 11 -9.92 2.41 12.95
C SER A 11 -8.49 2.78 13.36
N VAL A 12 -8.33 3.31 14.58
CA VAL A 12 -7.00 3.63 15.14
C VAL A 12 -6.12 2.37 15.17
N GLU A 13 -6.68 1.24 15.58
CA GLU A 13 -5.96 -0.03 15.66
C GLU A 13 -5.55 -0.58 14.28
N GLU A 14 -6.33 -0.28 13.24
CA GLU A 14 -5.98 -0.65 11.87
C GLU A 14 -4.89 0.25 11.31
N LEU A 15 -4.94 1.55 11.63
CA LEU A 15 -3.87 2.49 11.28
C LEU A 15 -2.55 2.07 11.92
N ASP A 16 -2.56 1.73 13.21
CA ASP A 16 -1.38 1.23 13.92
C ASP A 16 -0.79 -0.01 13.23
N LYS A 17 -1.63 -0.98 12.87
CA LYS A 17 -1.21 -2.18 12.15
C LYS A 17 -0.58 -1.87 10.78
N VAL A 18 -1.12 -0.90 10.05
CA VAL A 18 -0.56 -0.50 8.75
C VAL A 18 0.82 0.13 8.93
N LEU A 19 0.99 0.99 9.94
CA LEU A 19 2.28 1.64 10.22
C LEU A 19 3.31 0.64 10.75
N ASP A 20 2.92 -0.30 11.61
CA ASP A 20 3.79 -1.38 12.07
C ASP A 20 4.23 -2.29 10.92
N LEU A 21 3.32 -2.62 10.01
CA LEU A 21 3.65 -3.40 8.82
C LEU A 21 4.61 -2.65 7.89
N ALA A 22 4.41 -1.35 7.69
CA ALA A 22 5.32 -0.53 6.90
C ALA A 22 6.74 -0.53 7.48
N ASN A 23 6.87 -0.38 8.82
CA ASN A 23 8.15 -0.45 9.51
C ASN A 23 8.81 -1.84 9.38
N ASP A 24 8.03 -2.93 9.40
CA ASP A 24 8.59 -4.28 9.23
C ASP A 24 9.03 -4.53 7.78
N ILE A 25 8.30 -4.01 6.79
CA ILE A 25 8.69 -4.09 5.38
C ILE A 25 10.01 -3.34 5.14
N GLU A 26 10.15 -2.13 5.70
CA GLU A 26 11.38 -1.35 5.60
C GLU A 26 12.59 -2.10 6.19
N ARG A 27 12.42 -2.76 7.34
CA ARG A 27 13.49 -3.52 8.01
C ARG A 27 13.79 -4.86 7.36
N ASN A 28 12.79 -5.51 6.77
CA ASN A 28 12.87 -6.90 6.28
C ASN A 28 12.35 -7.03 4.84
N PRO A 29 12.87 -6.31 3.84
CA PRO A 29 12.30 -6.26 2.49
C PRO A 29 12.24 -7.65 1.82
N GLU A 30 13.23 -8.52 2.04
CA GLU A 30 13.28 -9.86 1.46
C GLU A 30 12.11 -10.75 1.89
N LYS A 31 11.59 -10.57 3.11
CA LYS A 31 10.41 -11.30 3.63
C LYS A 31 9.15 -11.00 2.81
N TYR A 32 9.11 -9.85 2.14
CA TYR A 32 7.93 -9.32 1.46
C TYR A 32 8.04 -9.30 -0.07
N ALA A 33 9.23 -9.50 -0.64
CA ALA A 33 9.53 -9.34 -2.08
C ALA A 33 8.58 -10.08 -3.04
N HIS A 34 8.03 -11.22 -2.62
CA HIS A 34 7.18 -12.10 -3.44
C HIS A 34 5.73 -12.20 -2.94
N LYS A 35 5.30 -11.34 -2.00
CA LYS A 35 3.95 -11.46 -1.39
C LYS A 35 2.80 -11.19 -2.36
N CYS A 36 3.08 -10.48 -3.45
CA CYS A 36 2.09 -10.11 -4.47
C CYS A 36 2.29 -10.88 -5.79
N ASP A 37 3.10 -11.94 -5.82
CA ASP A 37 3.33 -12.73 -7.03
C ASP A 37 2.01 -13.29 -7.60
N GLY A 38 1.84 -13.16 -8.92
CA GLY A 38 0.62 -13.55 -9.62
C GLY A 38 -0.57 -12.61 -9.42
N LYS A 39 -0.38 -11.44 -8.80
CA LYS A 39 -1.39 -10.36 -8.71
C LYS A 39 -1.05 -9.24 -9.70
N ILE A 40 -2.10 -8.55 -10.18
CA ILE A 40 -1.98 -7.40 -11.07
C ILE A 40 -2.60 -6.19 -10.37
N LEU A 41 -1.84 -5.09 -10.29
CA LEU A 41 -2.31 -3.79 -9.80
C LEU A 41 -2.49 -2.84 -10.99
N ALA A 42 -3.67 -2.23 -11.11
CA ALA A 42 -3.94 -1.22 -12.13
C ALA A 42 -3.89 0.19 -11.53
N THR A 43 -3.11 1.08 -12.11
CA THR A 43 -2.98 2.47 -11.70
C THR A 43 -3.73 3.40 -12.66
N LEU A 44 -4.89 3.92 -12.24
CA LEU A 44 -5.77 4.74 -13.07
C LEU A 44 -5.71 6.21 -12.65
N PHE A 45 -4.91 7.01 -13.37
CA PHE A 45 -4.73 8.44 -13.11
C PHE A 45 -5.39 9.29 -14.20
N TYR A 46 -6.39 10.10 -13.84
CA TYR A 46 -6.98 11.10 -14.73
C TYR A 46 -6.06 12.32 -14.88
N GLU A 47 -5.41 12.73 -13.78
CA GLU A 47 -4.38 13.76 -13.75
C GLU A 47 -3.02 13.10 -13.48
N PRO A 48 -1.97 13.38 -14.27
CA PRO A 48 -0.67 12.74 -14.10
C PRO A 48 0.02 13.09 -12.78
N SER A 49 0.57 12.07 -12.12
CA SER A 49 1.48 12.24 -10.97
C SER A 49 2.60 11.20 -11.03
N THR A 50 3.78 11.61 -11.50
CA THR A 50 4.95 10.73 -11.60
C THR A 50 5.34 10.15 -10.24
N ARG A 51 5.31 10.98 -9.19
CA ARG A 51 5.68 10.55 -7.83
C ARG A 51 4.75 9.46 -7.31
N THR A 52 3.44 9.64 -7.47
CA THR A 52 2.46 8.68 -6.97
C THR A 52 2.42 7.43 -7.84
N ARG A 53 2.52 7.56 -9.17
CA ARG A 53 2.55 6.40 -10.06
C ARG A 53 3.72 5.48 -9.72
N LEU A 54 4.93 6.03 -9.63
CA LEU A 54 6.14 5.24 -9.32
C LEU A 54 6.16 4.69 -7.89
N SER A 55 5.37 5.21 -6.96
CA SER A 55 5.28 4.63 -5.60
C SER A 55 4.35 3.43 -5.51
N PHE A 56 3.51 3.19 -6.52
CA PHE A 56 2.59 2.05 -6.60
C PHE A 56 2.98 1.04 -7.70
N GLU A 57 4.08 1.27 -8.43
CA GLU A 57 4.70 0.33 -9.36
C GLU A 57 5.82 -0.46 -8.67
#